data_AF-A0A150QYU7-F1
#
_entry.id   AF-A0A150QYU7-F1
#
_cell.length_a   1.000
_cell.length_b   1.000
_cell.length_c   1.000
_cell.angle_alpha   90.00
_cell.angle_beta   90.00
_cell.angle_gamma   90.00
#
_symmetry.space_group_name_H-M   'P 1'
#
loop_
_entity.id
_entity.type
_entity.pdbx_description
1 polymer ?
#
loop_
_entity_poly.entity_id
_entity_poly.type
_entity_poly.pdbx_seq_one_letter_code
_entity_poly.pdbx_strand_id
1 'polypeptide(L)'
;MLARYQIVRGHRPEGDPLPEGKRYDTRKHTHHILRPTPDIVEEFLSDPSQAGFKRFRAAYIAVLDERFAEQAERFEELAQEARQGDVFLGCNCPTARQPDVRHCHTWLALEYLARKYPDLDVRFGAR
;
A
#
# COMPACT_ATOMS: atom_id res chain seq x y z
N MET A 1 -5.57 -11.17 -8.71
CA MET A 1 -4.95 -11.10 -7.37
C MET A 1 -4.51 -9.67 -7.08
N LEU A 2 -4.60 -9.21 -5.82
CA LEU A 2 -4.00 -7.96 -5.36
C LEU A 2 -2.82 -8.25 -4.41
N ALA A 3 -1.65 -7.71 -4.69
CA ALA A 3 -0.48 -7.91 -3.84
C ALA A 3 0.41 -6.67 -3.74
N ARG A 4 1.43 -6.75 -2.89
CA ARG A 4 2.52 -5.77 -2.80
C ARG A 4 3.67 -6.14 -3.72
N TYR A 5 4.38 -5.13 -4.23
CA TYR A 5 5.75 -5.30 -4.74
C TYR A 5 6.69 -4.24 -4.19
N GLN A 6 7.99 -4.54 -4.15
CA GLN A 6 9.00 -3.58 -3.72
C GLN A 6 9.47 -2.71 -4.90
N ILE A 7 9.39 -1.39 -4.77
CA ILE A 7 10.03 -0.46 -5.69
C ILE A 7 11.50 -0.34 -5.28
N VAL A 8 12.38 -0.95 -6.08
CA VAL A 8 13.84 -0.82 -5.95
C VAL A 8 14.30 0.46 -6.65
N ARG A 9 15.16 1.24 -6.00
CA ARG A 9 15.84 2.39 -6.64
C ARG A 9 17.12 1.91 -7.31
N GLY A 10 17.37 2.32 -8.55
CA GLY A 10 18.55 1.91 -9.30
C GLY A 10 18.38 0.53 -9.93
N HIS A 11 19.42 -0.31 -9.85
CA HIS A 11 19.43 -1.63 -10.46
C HIS A 11 18.64 -2.63 -9.61
N ARG A 12 17.63 -3.27 -10.21
CA ARG A 12 16.86 -4.35 -9.61
C ARG A 12 17.68 -5.65 -9.67
N PRO A 13 17.80 -6.41 -8.56
CA PRO A 13 18.53 -7.68 -8.57
C PRO A 13 17.93 -8.67 -9.58
N GLU A 14 18.78 -9.44 -10.26
CA GLU A 14 18.33 -10.45 -11.25
C GLU A 14 17.40 -11.51 -10.64
N GLY A 15 17.59 -11.83 -9.35
CA GLY A 15 16.74 -12.76 -8.60
C GLY A 15 15.42 -12.18 -8.07
N ASP A 16 15.13 -10.91 -8.36
CA ASP A 16 13.90 -10.21 -7.96
C ASP A 16 13.31 -9.51 -9.20
N PRO A 17 12.79 -10.26 -10.20
CA PRO A 17 12.21 -9.65 -11.39
C PRO A 17 10.94 -8.87 -11.04
N LEU A 18 10.59 -7.87 -11.87
CA LEU A 18 9.32 -7.16 -11.69
C LEU A 18 8.15 -8.15 -11.89
N PRO A 19 7.11 -8.08 -11.06
CA PRO A 19 5.97 -8.96 -11.24
C PRO A 19 5.24 -8.62 -12.56
N GLU A 20 4.79 -9.67 -13.25
CA GLU A 20 3.92 -9.56 -14.42
C GLU A 20 2.51 -9.16 -13.99
N GLY A 21 1.97 -8.08 -14.56
CA GLY A 21 0.65 -7.56 -14.23
C GLY A 21 0.62 -6.04 -14.13
N LYS A 22 -0.53 -5.50 -13.69
CA LYS A 22 -0.71 -4.06 -13.53
C LYS A 22 -0.03 -3.59 -12.25
N ARG A 23 0.75 -2.52 -12.33
CA ARG A 23 1.54 -2.00 -11.22
C ARG A 23 1.14 -0.57 -10.92
N TYR A 24 0.84 -0.30 -9.65
CA TYR A 24 0.44 1.01 -9.16
C TYR A 24 1.43 1.57 -8.16
N ASP A 25 1.81 2.82 -8.35
CA ASP A 25 2.56 3.58 -7.36
C ASP A 25 1.60 4.30 -6.41
N THR A 26 1.63 3.90 -5.15
CA THR A 26 0.74 4.44 -4.09
C THR A 26 1.48 5.34 -3.11
N ARG A 27 2.69 5.81 -3.46
CA ARG A 27 3.48 6.66 -2.56
C ARG A 27 2.81 8.03 -2.35
N LYS A 28 3.17 8.72 -1.26
CA LYS A 28 2.57 10.01 -0.83
C LYS A 28 2.51 11.11 -1.90
N HIS A 29 3.36 11.05 -2.93
CA HIS A 29 3.43 12.04 -3.99
C HIS A 29 2.57 11.71 -5.22
N THR A 30 1.96 10.53 -5.31
CA THR A 30 1.09 10.15 -6.44
C THR A 30 -0.33 10.67 -6.23
N HIS A 31 -1.24 10.44 -7.19
CA HIS A 31 -2.67 10.77 -7.05
C HIS A 31 -3.56 9.52 -6.82
N HIS A 32 -2.95 8.41 -6.41
CA HIS A 32 -3.66 7.15 -6.22
C HIS A 32 -4.61 7.21 -5.01
N ILE A 33 -5.77 6.55 -5.08
CA ILE A 33 -6.78 6.52 -4.00
C ILE A 33 -6.25 5.95 -2.68
N LEU A 34 -5.26 5.05 -2.76
CA LEU A 34 -4.61 4.43 -1.61
C LEU A 34 -3.40 5.23 -1.06
N ARG A 35 -3.05 6.39 -1.61
CA ARG A 35 -1.86 7.12 -1.15
C ARG A 35 -1.98 7.59 0.30
N PRO A 36 -0.95 7.48 1.16
CA PRO A 36 -0.97 8.20 2.43
C PRO A 36 -0.85 9.71 2.16
N THR A 37 -1.25 10.56 3.11
CA THR A 37 -0.95 12.00 3.02
C THR A 37 0.52 12.25 3.38
N PRO A 38 1.15 13.32 2.87
CA PRO A 38 2.53 13.65 3.24
C PRO A 38 2.74 13.81 4.74
N ASP A 39 1.79 14.47 5.42
CA ASP A 39 1.88 14.81 6.84
C ASP A 39 1.94 13.55 7.73
N ILE A 40 1.06 12.56 7.50
CA ILE A 40 1.06 11.34 8.31
C ILE A 40 2.34 10.51 8.11
N VAL A 41 2.92 10.55 6.90
CA VAL A 41 4.19 9.87 6.62
C VAL A 41 5.33 10.59 7.33
N GLU A 42 5.35 11.91 7.31
CA GLU A 42 6.39 12.71 7.95
C GLU A 42 6.34 12.59 9.48
N GLU A 43 5.14 12.60 10.07
CA GLU A 43 4.95 12.33 11.49
C GLU A 43 5.51 10.94 11.86
N PHE A 44 5.13 9.89 11.12
CA PHE A 44 5.62 8.54 11.41
C PHE A 44 7.13 8.41 11.26
N LEU A 45 7.70 9.02 10.22
CA LEU A 45 9.13 8.97 9.98
C LEU A 45 9.96 9.79 10.99
N SER A 46 9.31 10.66 11.79
CA SER A 46 9.92 11.37 12.92
C SER A 46 9.98 10.52 14.20
N ASP A 47 9.09 9.53 14.34
CA ASP A 47 9.00 8.59 15.46
C ASP A 47 8.66 7.18 14.92
N PRO A 48 9.62 6.44 14.34
CA PRO A 48 9.38 5.12 13.77
C PRO A 48 9.26 4.01 14.84
N SER A 49 8.82 4.36 16.04
CA SER A 49 8.53 3.42 17.13
C SER A 49 7.18 2.71 16.91
N GLN A 50 6.89 1.72 17.76
CA GLN A 50 5.57 1.07 17.79
C GLN A 50 4.44 2.07 18.12
N ALA A 51 4.72 3.06 18.97
CA ALA A 51 3.75 4.09 19.32
C ALA A 51 3.47 5.00 18.12
N GLY A 52 4.52 5.44 17.41
CA GLY A 52 4.37 6.20 16.18
C GLY A 52 3.65 5.41 15.08
N PHE A 53 3.94 4.12 14.94
CA PHE A 53 3.22 3.27 13.99
C PHE A 53 1.73 3.16 14.34
N LYS A 54 1.37 3.03 15.62
CA LYS A 54 -0.03 2.99 16.04
C LYS A 54 -0.79 4.27 15.63
N ARG A 55 -0.17 5.44 15.78
CA ARG A 55 -0.73 6.73 15.34
C ARG A 55 -0.84 6.79 13.81
N PHE A 56 0.22 6.41 13.11
CA PHE A 56 0.25 6.34 11.65
C PHE A 56 -0.87 5.45 11.10
N ARG A 57 -1.03 4.23 11.65
CA ARG A 57 -2.08 3.30 11.24
C ARG A 57 -3.46 3.92 11.41
N ALA A 58 -3.74 4.51 12.57
CA ALA A 58 -5.04 5.14 12.83
C ALA A 58 -5.32 6.27 11.82
N ALA A 59 -4.35 7.18 11.63
CA ALA A 59 -4.48 8.29 10.70
C ALA A 59 -4.63 7.83 9.25
N TYR A 60 -3.85 6.83 8.81
CA TYR A 60 -3.94 6.32 7.45
C TYR A 60 -5.26 5.61 7.18
N ILE A 61 -5.77 4.80 8.12
CA ILE A 61 -7.09 4.17 7.97
C ILE A 61 -8.19 5.23 7.90
N ALA A 62 -8.13 6.30 8.70
CA ALA A 62 -9.08 7.40 8.62
C ALA A 62 -9.09 8.06 7.23
N VAL A 63 -7.92 8.30 6.64
CA VAL A 63 -7.80 8.81 5.26
C VAL A 63 -8.43 7.85 4.25
N LEU A 64 -8.27 6.54 4.43
CA LEU A 64 -8.89 5.55 3.53
C LEU A 64 -10.41 5.47 3.72
N ASP A 65 -10.91 5.56 4.95
CA ASP A 65 -12.35 5.56 5.22
C ASP A 65 -13.04 6.80 4.64
N GLU A 66 -12.45 8.00 4.80
CA GLU A 66 -12.92 9.25 4.17
C GLU A 66 -12.99 9.11 2.65
N ARG A 67 -11.89 8.69 2.02
CA ARG A 67 -11.87 8.51 0.56
C ARG A 67 -12.81 7.42 0.07
N PHE A 68 -12.98 6.35 0.84
CA PHE A 68 -13.91 5.29 0.48
C PHE A 68 -15.35 5.79 0.52
N ALA A 69 -15.70 6.65 1.49
CA ALA A 69 -17.01 7.27 1.56
C ALA A 69 -17.29 8.20 0.37
N GLU A 70 -16.26 8.92 -0.11
CA GLU A 70 -16.40 9.90 -1.21
C GLU A 70 -16.22 9.31 -2.61
N GLN A 71 -15.42 8.25 -2.76
CA GLN A 71 -14.94 7.73 -4.05
C GLN A 71 -15.03 6.19 -4.09
N ALA A 72 -16.10 5.62 -3.53
CA ALA A 72 -16.31 4.18 -3.43
C ALA A 72 -16.12 3.46 -4.78
N GLU A 73 -16.57 4.09 -5.87
CA GLU A 73 -16.45 3.56 -7.23
C GLU A 73 -15.00 3.33 -7.66
N ARG A 74 -14.07 4.19 -7.25
CA ARG A 74 -12.64 4.03 -7.58
C ARG A 74 -12.00 2.88 -6.81
N PHE A 75 -12.46 2.62 -5.59
CA PHE A 75 -12.05 1.44 -4.83
C PHE A 75 -12.61 0.16 -5.48
N GLU A 76 -13.86 0.20 -5.94
CA GLU A 76 -14.47 -0.91 -6.67
C GLU A 76 -13.74 -1.18 -7.99
N GLU A 77 -13.39 -0.16 -8.76
CA GLU A 77 -12.58 -0.30 -9.98
C GLU A 77 -11.28 -1.04 -9.71
N LEU A 78 -10.54 -0.64 -8.65
CA LEU A 78 -9.31 -1.34 -8.26
C LEU A 78 -9.57 -2.80 -7.87
N ALA A 79 -10.65 -3.07 -7.13
CA ALA A 79 -11.03 -4.42 -6.75
C ALA A 79 -11.37 -5.27 -7.98
N GLN A 80 -12.12 -4.71 -8.94
CA GLN A 80 -12.47 -5.37 -10.19
C GLN A 80 -11.24 -5.69 -11.05
N GLU A 81 -10.30 -4.75 -11.17
CA GLU A 81 -9.04 -5.02 -11.86
C GLU A 81 -8.28 -6.19 -11.21
N ALA A 82 -8.24 -6.21 -9.88
CA ALA A 82 -7.60 -7.29 -9.14
C ALA A 82 -8.40 -8.62 -9.16
N ARG A 83 -9.69 -8.61 -9.48
CA ARG A 83 -10.46 -9.84 -9.79
C ARG A 83 -10.14 -10.37 -11.19
N GLN A 84 -9.90 -9.47 -12.15
CA GLN A 84 -9.66 -9.81 -13.56
C GLN A 84 -8.20 -10.18 -13.86
N GLY A 85 -7.26 -9.69 -13.04
CA GLY A 85 -5.84 -9.96 -13.25
C GLY A 85 -4.98 -9.69 -12.02
N ASP A 86 -3.67 -9.80 -12.20
CA ASP A 86 -2.69 -9.53 -11.16
C ASP A 86 -2.41 -8.02 -11.07
N VAL A 87 -2.68 -7.45 -9.90
CA VAL A 87 -2.45 -6.04 -9.56
C VAL A 87 -1.46 -5.94 -8.40
N PHE A 88 -0.46 -5.06 -8.55
CA PHE A 88 0.61 -4.89 -7.59
C PHE A 88 0.71 -3.44 -7.10
N LEU A 89 0.65 -3.26 -5.78
CA LEU A 89 0.83 -1.99 -5.10
C LEU A 89 2.30 -1.80 -4.72
N GLY A 90 2.91 -0.75 -5.26
CA GLY A 90 4.32 -0.47 -5.11
C GLY A 90 4.63 0.38 -3.89
N CYS A 91 5.65 -0.02 -3.14
CA CYS A 91 6.27 0.79 -2.09
C CYS A 91 7.78 0.58 -2.06
N ASN A 92 8.52 1.54 -1.51
CA ASN A 92 9.96 1.40 -1.31
C ASN A 92 10.32 0.53 -0.10
N CYS A 93 9.35 0.10 0.73
CA CYS A 93 9.64 -0.63 1.97
C CYS A 93 10.02 -2.10 1.70
N PRO A 94 10.97 -2.66 2.47
CA PRO A 94 11.64 -2.06 3.63
C PRO A 94 12.71 -1.03 3.27
N THR A 95 12.98 -0.09 4.18
CA THR A 95 14.06 0.91 4.09
C THR A 95 14.82 1.02 5.42
N ALA A 96 15.97 1.70 5.45
CA ALA A 96 16.71 1.95 6.69
C ALA A 96 15.87 2.66 7.77
N ARG A 97 14.96 3.57 7.38
CA ARG A 97 14.06 4.29 8.30
C ARG A 97 12.79 3.50 8.65
N GLN A 98 12.48 2.47 7.87
CA GLN A 98 11.30 1.63 8.04
C GLN A 98 11.64 0.18 7.66
N PRO A 99 12.28 -0.57 8.57
CA PRO A 99 12.75 -1.92 8.28
C PRO A 99 11.62 -2.96 8.31
N ASP A 100 10.55 -2.74 9.08
CA ASP A 100 9.40 -3.65 9.09
C ASP A 100 8.39 -3.28 8.00
N VAL A 101 8.25 -4.17 7.03
CA VAL A 101 7.28 -4.07 5.94
C VAL A 101 5.83 -4.01 6.42
N ARG A 102 5.52 -4.68 7.54
CA ARG A 102 4.16 -4.71 8.11
C ARG A 102 3.72 -3.36 8.64
N HIS A 103 4.67 -2.44 8.82
CA HIS A 103 4.38 -1.07 9.20
C HIS A 103 4.14 -0.15 7.99
N CYS A 104 4.23 -0.64 6.76
CA CYS A 104 4.10 0.16 5.54
C CYS A 104 2.65 0.50 5.21
N HIS A 105 2.43 1.65 4.58
CA HIS A 105 1.10 2.04 4.09
C HIS A 105 0.53 1.05 3.08
N THR A 106 1.35 0.45 2.21
CA THR A 106 0.85 -0.56 1.26
C THR A 106 0.39 -1.83 1.97
N TRP A 107 1.07 -2.24 3.04
CA TRP A 107 0.61 -3.36 3.86
C TRP A 107 -0.77 -3.04 4.47
N LEU A 108 -0.91 -1.86 5.07
CA LEU A 108 -2.17 -1.40 5.64
C LEU A 108 -3.27 -1.25 4.57
N ALA A 109 -2.94 -0.84 3.35
CA ALA A 109 -3.89 -0.74 2.24
C ALA A 109 -4.42 -2.12 1.82
N LEU A 110 -3.54 -3.14 1.80
CA LEU A 110 -3.94 -4.52 1.55
C LEU A 110 -4.86 -5.04 2.67
N GLU A 111 -4.52 -4.81 3.94
CA GLU A 111 -5.41 -5.16 5.07
C GLU A 111 -6.78 -4.49 4.93
N TYR A 112 -6.79 -3.21 4.53
CA TYR A 112 -8.01 -2.44 4.36
C TYR A 112 -8.88 -3.01 3.24
N LEU A 113 -8.30 -3.33 2.08
CA LEU A 113 -9.02 -3.90 0.94
C LEU A 113 -9.50 -5.33 1.21
N ALA A 114 -8.71 -6.17 1.87
CA ALA A 114 -9.13 -7.50 2.29
C ALA A 114 -10.35 -7.45 3.22
N ARG A 115 -10.47 -6.41 4.06
CA ARG A 115 -11.62 -6.20 4.93
C ARG A 115 -12.84 -5.66 4.18
N LYS A 116 -12.66 -4.71 3.25
CA LYS A 116 -13.77 -4.10 2.49
C LYS A 116 -14.31 -5.03 1.40
N TYR A 117 -13.45 -5.89 0.84
CA TYR A 117 -13.76 -6.83 -0.23
C TYR A 117 -13.35 -8.26 0.18
N PRO A 118 -14.17 -8.96 0.98
CA PRO A 118 -13.81 -10.27 1.53
C PRO A 118 -13.61 -11.38 0.48
N ASP A 119 -14.13 -11.19 -0.73
CA ASP A 119 -14.00 -12.10 -1.87
C ASP A 119 -12.72 -11.85 -2.70
N LEU A 120 -11.99 -10.77 -2.43
CA LEU A 120 -10.79 -10.41 -3.17
C LEU A 120 -9.58 -11.25 -2.73
N ASP A 121 -8.87 -11.87 -3.68
CA ASP A 121 -7.58 -12.54 -3.42
C ASP A 121 -6.48 -11.51 -3.12
N VAL A 122 -6.31 -11.20 -1.83
CA VAL A 122 -5.28 -10.28 -1.33
C VAL A 122 -4.11 -11.06 -0.75
N ARG A 123 -2.89 -10.79 -1.25
CA ARG A 123 -1.65 -11.43 -0.79
C ARG A 123 -0.65 -10.42 -0.24
N PHE A 124 -0.10 -10.73 0.93
CA PHE A 124 0.79 -9.82 1.67
C PHE A 124 2.28 -10.00 1.38
N GLY A 125 2.65 -11.12 0.73
CA GLY A 125 4.05 -11.36 0.32
C GLY A 125 4.52 -10.31 -0.68
N ALA A 126 5.81 -9.93 -0.60
CA ALA A 126 6.43 -9.22 -1.73
C ALA A 126 6.59 -10.21 -2.88
N ARG A 127 6.15 -9.79 -4.07
CA ARG A 127 6.81 -10.22 -5.30
C ARG A 127 7.81 -9.16 -5.75
#